data_AF-A0A832FJE6-F1
#
_entry.id   AF-A0A832FJE6-F1
#
_cell.length_a   1.000
_cell.length_b   1.000
_cell.length_c   1.000
_cell.angle_alpha   90.00
_cell.angle_beta   90.00
_cell.angle_gamma   90.00
#
_symmetry.space_group_name_H-M   'P 1'
#
loop_
_entity.id
_entity.type
_entity.pdbx_description
1 polymer ?
#
loop_
_entity_poly.entity_id
_entity_poly.type
_entity_poly.pdbx_seq_one_letter_code
_entity_poly.pdbx_strand_id
1 'polypeptide(L)' 'MNEAQNHNTYYLYIIYSQKVDKFYIGTTNNLNRRLFQHNNNLSPYT' A
#
# COMPACT_ATOMS: atom_id res chain seq x y z
N MET A 1 5.22 32.82 3.01
CA MET A 1 4.58 31.52 3.25
C MET A 1 4.47 30.86 1.89
N ASN A 2 5.36 29.92 1.57
CA ASN A 2 5.37 29.29 0.25
C ASN A 2 4.59 27.98 0.34
N GLU A 3 3.40 27.99 -0.26
CA GLU A 3 2.59 26.80 -0.46
C GLU A 3 3.23 25.94 -1.55
N ALA A 4 4.19 25.10 -1.16
CA ALA A 4 4.64 24.01 -2.00
C ALA A 4 3.46 23.05 -2.15
N GLN A 5 2.94 22.97 -3.38
CA GLN A 5 1.79 22.15 -3.77
C GLN A 5 1.95 20.70 -3.27
N ASN A 6 1.14 20.32 -2.28
CA ASN A 6 1.13 19.00 -1.65
C ASN A 6 0.38 17.98 -2.54
N HIS A 7 0.93 17.65 -3.70
CA HIS A 7 0.37 16.58 -4.52
C HIS A 7 0.67 15.22 -3.88
N ASN A 8 -0.29 14.70 -3.13
CA ASN A 8 -0.21 13.38 -2.55
C ASN A 8 -0.52 12.35 -3.64
N THR A 9 0.51 11.74 -4.24
CA THR A 9 0.35 10.71 -5.29
C THR A 9 -0.25 9.45 -4.68
N TYR A 10 -1.27 8.89 -5.32
CA TYR A 10 -1.86 7.60 -4.95
C TYR A 10 -1.62 6.56 -6.03
N TYR A 11 -1.38 5.32 -5.61
CA TYR A 11 -1.15 4.17 -6.47
C TYR A 11 -2.32 3.19 -6.31
N LEU A 12 -2.82 2.65 -7.43
CA LEU A 12 -3.52 1.37 -7.47
C LEU A 12 -2.46 0.26 -7.60
N TYR A 13 -2.58 -0.81 -6.80
CA TYR A 13 -1.60 -1.89 -6.80
C TYR A 13 -2.28 -3.26 -6.75
N ILE A 14 -1.50 -4.28 -7.15
CA ILE A 14 -1.77 -5.70 -6.90
C ILE A 14 -0.56 -6.29 -6.18
N ILE A 15 -0.77 -6.92 -5.02
CA ILE A 15 0.25 -7.67 -4.29
C ILE A 15 -0.13 -9.15 -4.32
N TYR A 16 0.82 -10.01 -4.69
CA TYR A 16 0.68 -11.45 -4.60
C TYR A 16 1.42 -11.97 -3.36
N SER A 17 0.72 -12.69 -2.48
CA SER A 17 1.33 -13.38 -1.35
C SER A 17 1.59 -14.83 -1.67
N GLN A 18 2.86 -15.18 -1.87
CA GLN A 18 3.30 -16.57 -2.08
C GLN A 18 2.96 -17.48 -0.90
N LYS A 19 2.88 -16.94 0.32
CA LYS A 19 2.65 -17.71 1.55
C LYS A 19 1.22 -18.27 1.62
N VAL A 20 0.24 -17.49 1.17
CA VAL A 20 -1.19 -17.86 1.27
C VAL A 20 -1.86 -18.01 -0.08
N ASP A 21 -1.09 -17.91 -1.18
CA ASP A 21 -1.54 -18.01 -2.56
C ASP A 21 -2.76 -17.10 -2.86
N LYS A 22 -2.63 -15.81 -2.49
CA LYS A 22 -3.70 -14.81 -2.65
C LYS A 22 -3.19 -13.52 -3.28
N PHE A 23 -4.07 -12.90 -4.06
CA PHE A 23 -3.90 -11.56 -4.61
C PHE A 23 -4.65 -10.53 -3.77
N TYR A 24 -4.00 -9.40 -3.52
CA TYR A 24 -4.56 -8.24 -2.83
C TYR A 24 -4.55 -7.05 -3.78
N ILE A 25 -5.71 -6.45 -4.00
CA ILE A 25 -5.88 -5.26 -4.83
C ILE A 25 -6.24 -4.10 -3.91
N GLY A 26 -5.56 -2.97 -4.04
CA GLY A 26 -5.84 -1.82 -3.18
C GLY A 26 -5.17 -0.54 -3.62
N THR A 27 -5.33 0.50 -2.80
CA THR A 27 -4.73 1.81 -3.05
C THR A 27 -3.91 2.29 -1.86
N THR A 28 -2.85 3.07 -2.12
CA THR A 28 -2.00 3.70 -1.08
C THR A 28 -1.27 4.91 -1.65
N ASN A 29 -0.96 5.89 -0.80
CA ASN A 29 -0.01 6.97 -1.14
C ASN A 29 1.44 6.62 -0.78
N ASN A 30 1.68 5.44 -0.19
CA ASN A 30 3.00 4.97 0.19
C ASN A 30 3.09 3.45 0.04
N LEU A 31 3.79 3.00 -1.01
CA LEU A 31 3.96 1.58 -1.34
C LEU A 31 4.80 0.82 -0.30
N ASN A 32 5.87 1.42 0.21
CA ASN A 32 6.76 0.79 1.19
C ASN A 32 6.02 0.48 2.50
N ARG A 33 5.28 1.46 3.03
CA ARG A 33 4.43 1.27 4.20
C ARG A 33 3.40 0.16 3.97
N ARG A 34 2.78 0.13 2.79
CA ARG A 34 1.76 -0.87 2.46
C ARG A 34 2.36 -2.27 2.38
N LEU A 35 3.51 -2.44 1.73
CA LEU A 35 4.20 -3.73 1.64
C LEU A 35 4.60 -4.25 3.03
N PHE A 36 5.12 -3.37 3.90
CA PHE A 36 5.42 -3.72 5.28
C PHE A 36 4.17 -4.19 6.06
N GLN A 37 3.04 -3.50 5.90
CA GLN A 37 1.79 -3.90 6.55
C GLN A 37 1.30 -5.28 6.09
N HIS A 38 1.36 -5.59 4.79
CA HIS A 38 0.99 -6.90 4.25
C HIS A 38 1.91 -8.01 4.77
N ASN A 39 3.23 -7.78 4.81
CA ASN A 39 4.18 -8.79 5.29
C ASN A 39 4.06 -9.09 6.79
N ASN A 40 3.52 -8.15 7.57
CA ASN A 40 3.39 -8.27 9.03
C ASN A 40 1.94 -8.47 9.50
N ASN A 41 0.98 -8.71 8.60
CA ASN A 41 -0.45 -8.83 8.92
C ASN A 41 -1.01 -7.65 9.75
N LEU A 42 -0.53 -6.43 9.48
CA LEU A 42 -0.89 -5.22 10.25
C LEU A 42 -2.08 -4.46 9.67
N SER A 43 -2.77 -5.02 8.69
CA SER A 43 -3.97 -4.42 8.10
C SER A 43 -5.13 -5.39 8.22
N PRO A 44 -6.32 -4.97 8.68
CA PRO A 44 -7.46 -5.86 8.88
C PRO A 44 -7.99 -6.48 7.58
N TYR A 45 -7.57 -5.96 6.42
CA TYR A 45 -7.91 -6.46 5.09
C TYR A 45 -6.78 -7.29 4.44
N THR A 46 -5.84 -7.83 5.23
CA THR A 46 -4.78 -8.76 4.79
C THR A 46 -5.09 -10.19 5.19
#